data_AF-A0A6I4N6Q8-F1
#
_entry.id   AF-A0A6I4N6Q8-F1
#
_cell.length_a   1.000
_cell.length_b   1.000
_cell.length_c   1.000
_cell.angle_alpha   90.00
_cell.angle_beta   90.00
_cell.angle_gamma   90.00
#
_symmetry.space_group_name_H-M   'P 1'
#
loop_
_entity.id
_entity.type
_entity.pdbx_description
1 polymer ?
#
loop_
_entity_poly.entity_id
_entity_poly.type
_entity_poly.pdbx_seq_one_letter_code
_entity_poly.pdbx_strand_id
1 'polypeptide(L)' 'MTCRYCTGHHPIRIDAYPAGNPRASLVATRRATQARAEAPGPVHVHYDAIHDTFAVIRTDTAKASA' A
#
# COMPACT_ATOMS: atom_id res chain seq x y z
N MET A 1 9.98 3.59 -4.88
CA MET A 1 9.45 2.67 -3.85
C MET A 1 10.52 1.64 -3.50
N THR A 2 11.05 1.66 -2.27
CA THR A 2 12.13 0.75 -1.78
C THR A 2 11.68 -0.05 -0.55
N CYS A 3 10.40 -0.43 -0.48
CA CYS A 3 9.92 -1.28 0.60
C CYS A 3 10.33 -2.73 0.34
N ARG A 4 11.23 -3.28 1.18
CA ARG A 4 11.74 -4.65 1.05
C ARG A 4 10.62 -5.69 0.93
N TYR A 5 9.52 -5.50 1.67
CA TYR A 5 8.34 -6.37 1.62
C TYR A 5 7.53 -6.21 0.32
N CYS A 6 7.48 -5.02 -0.29
CA CYS A 6 6.79 -4.85 -1.57
C CYS A 6 7.65 -5.30 -2.76
N THR A 7 8.97 -5.15 -2.68
CA THR A 7 9.90 -5.51 -3.77
C THR A 7 10.06 -7.03 -3.92
N GLY A 8 9.93 -7.81 -2.83
CA GLY A 8 10.00 -9.27 -2.86
C GLY A 8 8.67 -9.99 -3.14
N HIS A 9 7.58 -9.25 -3.28
CA HIS A 9 6.22 -9.77 -3.43
C HIS A 9 5.52 -9.15 -4.63
N HIS A 10 4.29 -9.56 -4.94
CA HIS A 10 3.48 -8.91 -5.95
C HIS A 10 2.63 -7.81 -5.29
N PRO A 11 2.96 -6.51 -5.51
CA PRO A 11 2.24 -5.41 -4.89
C PRO A 11 0.93 -5.14 -5.64
N ILE A 12 -0.18 -5.23 -4.94
CA ILE A 12 -1.52 -4.87 -5.44
C ILE A 12 -1.91 -3.55 -4.79
N ARG A 13 -2.08 -2.50 -5.60
CA ARG A 13 -2.59 -1.21 -5.12
C ARG A 13 -4.09 -1.36 -4.85
N ILE A 14 -4.50 -1.14 -3.60
CA ILE A 14 -5.91 -1.16 -3.18
C ILE A 14 -6.55 0.21 -3.37
N ASP A 15 -5.84 1.27 -2.94
CA ASP A 15 -6.33 2.65 -2.95
C ASP A 15 -5.16 3.63 -3.06
N ALA A 16 -5.45 4.87 -3.44
CA ALA A 16 -4.50 5.97 -3.46
C ALA A 16 -5.16 7.29 -3.04
N TYR A 17 -4.47 8.08 -2.23
CA TYR A 17 -4.98 9.35 -1.70
C TYR A 17 -4.04 10.50 -2.08
N PRO A 18 -4.52 11.58 -2.72
CA PRO A 18 -3.69 12.72 -3.11
C PRO A 18 -3.00 13.37 -1.92
N ALA A 19 -1.67 13.56 -1.99
CA ALA A 19 -0.88 14.12 -0.90
C ALA A 19 -1.17 15.61 -0.65
N GLY A 20 -1.75 16.32 -1.63
CA GLY A 20 -2.29 17.67 -1.46
C GLY A 20 -3.40 17.80 -0.40
N ASN A 21 -3.97 16.69 0.08
CA ASN A 21 -4.82 16.69 1.27
C ASN A 21 -3.95 16.45 2.53
N PRO A 22 -3.90 17.39 3.50
CA PRO A 22 -3.10 17.26 4.71
C PRO A 22 -3.42 16.01 5.56
N ARG A 23 -4.63 15.45 5.39
CA ARG A 23 -5.09 14.24 6.08
C ARG A 23 -4.87 12.96 5.29
N ALA A 24 -4.35 13.03 4.06
CA ALA A 24 -4.24 11.87 3.16
C ALA A 24 -3.46 10.70 3.78
N SER A 25 -2.38 10.98 4.52
CA SER A 25 -1.59 9.95 5.22
C SER A 25 -2.40 9.22 6.30
N LEU A 26 -3.24 9.94 7.05
CA LEU A 26 -4.11 9.38 8.09
C LEU A 26 -5.25 8.56 7.46
N VAL A 27 -5.83 9.06 6.37
CA VAL A 27 -6.88 8.34 5.62
C VAL A 27 -6.31 7.05 5.02
N ALA A 28 -5.13 7.12 4.39
CA ALA A 28 -4.43 5.95 3.87
C ALA A 28 -4.11 4.92 4.96
N THR A 29 -3.67 5.39 6.14
CA THR A 29 -3.41 4.52 7.31
C THR A 29 -4.69 3.84 7.80
N ARG A 30 -5.79 4.59 7.92
CA ARG A 30 -7.10 4.02 8.28
C ARG A 30 -7.54 2.97 7.27
N ARG A 31 -7.42 3.25 5.97
CA ARG A 31 -7.77 2.30 4.92
C ARG A 31 -6.89 1.05 4.98
N ALA A 32 -5.60 1.19 5.24
CA ALA A 32 -4.71 0.06 5.43
C ALA A 32 -5.15 -0.84 6.60
N THR A 33 -5.58 -0.27 7.72
CA THR A 33 -6.14 -1.02 8.86
C THR A 33 -7.41 -1.77 8.47
N GLN A 34 -8.33 -1.12 7.76
CA GLN A 34 -9.56 -1.77 7.27
C GLN A 34 -9.24 -2.92 6.29
N ALA A 35 -8.32 -2.69 5.36
CA ALA A 35 -7.91 -3.69 4.38
C ALA A 35 -7.26 -4.93 5.02
N ARG A 36 -6.59 -4.78 6.18
CA ARG A 36 -6.07 -5.92 6.96
C ARG A 36 -7.18 -6.73 7.63
N ALA A 37 -8.29 -6.10 7.99
CA ALA A 37 -9.45 -6.77 8.58
C ALA A 37 -10.30 -7.50 7.52
N GLU A 38 -10.39 -6.96 6.30
CA GLU A 38 -11.14 -7.55 5.17
C GLU A 38 -10.49 -8.84 4.64
N ALA A 39 -9.16 -8.86 4.52
CA ALA A 39 -8.43 -10.03 4.07
C ALA A 39 -7.09 -10.11 4.82
N PRO A 40 -6.78 -11.24 5.48
CA PRO A 40 -5.50 -11.44 6.14
C PRO A 40 -4.35 -11.33 5.14
N GLY A 41 -3.41 -10.42 5.40
CA GLY A 41 -2.22 -10.22 4.58
C GLY A 41 -1.48 -8.92 4.91
N PRO A 42 -0.20 -8.79 4.51
CA PRO A 42 0.54 -7.54 4.71
C PRO A 42 -0.06 -6.41 3.86
N VAL A 43 -0.39 -5.30 4.53
CA VAL A 43 -0.83 -4.06 3.88
C VAL A 43 0.06 -2.93 4.33
N HIS A 44 0.57 -2.16 3.38
CA HIS A 44 1.52 -1.08 3.56
C HIS A 44 0.98 0.23 2.99
N VAL A 45 1.40 1.35 3.56
CA VAL A 45 1.15 2.67 2.98
C VAL A 45 2.48 3.22 2.46
N HIS A 46 2.49 3.64 1.21
CA HIS A 46 3.67 4.20 0.55
C HIS A 46 3.35 5.52 -0.10
N TYR A 47 4.23 6.50 0.09
CA TYR A 47 4.19 7.70 -0.73
C TYR A 47 4.76 7.40 -2.13
N ASP A 48 3.97 7.71 -3.15
CA ASP A 48 4.30 7.61 -4.56
C ASP A 48 4.56 9.02 -5.11
N ALA A 49 5.84 9.37 -5.24
CA ALA A 49 6.26 10.68 -5.70
C ALA A 49 5.92 10.96 -7.18
N ILE A 50 5.71 9.92 -8.01
CA ILE A 50 5.36 10.09 -9.43
C ILE A 50 3.94 10.63 -9.55
N HIS A 51 3.03 10.12 -8.71
CA HIS A 51 1.61 10.46 -8.74
C HIS A 51 1.20 11.42 -7.62
N ASP A 52 2.14 11.84 -6.77
CA ASP A 52 1.91 12.63 -5.55
C ASP A 52 0.76 12.07 -4.68
N THR A 53 0.82 10.77 -4.38
CA THR A 53 -0.23 10.09 -3.59
C THR A 53 0.33 9.22 -2.48
N PHE A 54 -0.47 9.02 -1.43
CA PHE A 54 -0.30 7.92 -0.48
C PHE A 54 -1.04 6.69 -1.00
N ALA A 55 -0.30 5.73 -1.55
CA ALA A 55 -0.82 4.46 -2.03
C ALA A 55 -0.93 3.43 -0.90
N VAL A 56 -2.07 2.78 -0.80
CA VAL A 56 -2.28 1.61 0.07
C VAL A 56 -2.04 0.37 -0.77
N ILE A 57 -1.04 -0.41 -0.40
CA ILE A 57 -0.56 -1.58 -1.15
C ILE A 57 -0.73 -2.82 -0.29
N ARG A 58 -1.44 -3.81 -0.82
CA ARG A 58 -1.43 -5.17 -0.28
C ARG A 58 -0.37 -5.97 -1.02
N THR A 59 0.36 -6.80 -0.31
CA THR A 59 1.21 -7.82 -0.93
C THR A 59 0.59 -9.19 -0.68
N ASP A 60 0.46 -10.00 -1.71
CA ASP A 60 0.18 -11.42 -1.58
C ASP A 60 1.48 -12.22 -1.50
N THR A 61 1.40 -13.47 -1.04
CA THR A 61 2.58 -14.31 -0.81
C THR A 61 3.26 -14.71 -2.12
N ALA A 62 4.59 -14.53 -2.10
CA ALA A 62 5.67 -14.95 -2.99
C ALA A 62 5.41 -14.86 -4.50
N LYS A 63 6.27 -14.06 -5.17
CA LYS A 63 6.64 -14.27 -6.57
C LYS A 63 6.83 -15.78 -6.77
N ALA A 64 5.99 -16.43 -7.58
CA ALA A 64 6.21 -17.80 -7.97
C ALA A 64 7.63 -17.87 -8.54
N SER A 65 8.53 -18.57 -7.85
CA SER A 65 9.83 -18.92 -8.41
C SER A 65 9.55 -19.83 -9.61
N ALA A 66 9.63 -19.26 -10.81
CA ALA A 66 9.76 -19.98 -12.05
C ALA A 66 11.19 -19.80 -12.56
#